data_AF-A0A402XJC1-F1
#
_entry.id   AF-A0A402XJC1-F1
#
_cell.length_a   1.000
_cell.length_b   1.000
_cell.length_c   1.000
_cell.angle_alpha   90.00
_cell.angle_beta   90.00
_cell.angle_gamma   90.00
#
_symmetry.space_group_name_H-M   'P 1'
#
loop_
_entity.id
_entity.type
_entity.pdbx_description
1 polymer ?
#
loop_
_entity_poly.entity_id
_entity_poly.type
_entity_poly.pdbx_seq_one_letter_code
_entity_poly.pdbx_strand_id
1 'polypeptide(L)'
;MSGKPAARMGDMTQFGGPIVQGSAGVFIGAPTGIACSVCPGGRTSGSPVNPLLGAKVLPGETDIALPGPLPLMLTRAYSSYRTKTPAPSGIFGPGWKAPFDIRLQLRDEELILNDNGGRSIHFEPLFPGETAFSRSESLWLARGGVAKLHESNVLHVLWQTLPEDLRLSPHMYLATSSAQGPWWVPGWPECVPGVDEALPAPLPPYRVLTALADRFGRTQTFHRDADGEFAGNITAVTDGAGRRFRLALTTQAQRAEAARKQATASGVSAPEYPQTMPVSGYGADSGIRLEAVWLTHDPAYPDNLPALPLVRYMYTPRGELSAVYDRSGTQVRGFTYDDKHPGRMTAHRYAGRPQTTYRYDASGRVTEQHNPAGLSYTYGYEKNAVIITDSLNRREVLHTEGEGGLKRVIKEEQADGSAIT
;
A
#
# COMPACT_ATOMS: atom_id res chain seq x y z
N MET A 1 -32.48 -14.31 15.68
CA MET A 1 -31.41 -15.33 15.76
C MET A 1 -30.07 -14.61 15.80
N SER A 2 -29.26 -14.94 16.80
CA SER A 2 -27.98 -14.28 17.11
C SER A 2 -27.00 -14.41 15.93
N GLY A 3 -26.64 -13.28 15.33
CA GLY A 3 -25.63 -13.22 14.27
C GLY A 3 -24.29 -13.69 14.81
N LYS A 4 -23.69 -14.70 14.17
CA LYS A 4 -22.34 -15.15 14.51
C LYS A 4 -21.36 -13.98 14.38
N PRO A 5 -20.39 -13.80 15.29
CA PRO A 5 -19.41 -12.73 15.18
C PRO A 5 -18.61 -12.89 13.88
N ALA A 6 -18.34 -11.78 13.20
CA ALA A 6 -17.32 -11.75 12.17
C ALA A 6 -15.99 -12.18 12.81
N ALA A 7 -15.40 -13.27 12.30
CA ALA A 7 -14.05 -13.66 12.68
C ALA A 7 -13.11 -12.50 12.33
N ARG A 8 -12.36 -12.01 13.32
CA ARG A 8 -11.40 -10.93 13.11
C ARG A 8 -10.15 -11.55 12.50
N MET A 9 -9.74 -11.03 11.34
CA MET A 9 -8.44 -11.36 10.78
C MET A 9 -7.37 -10.77 11.74
N GLY A 10 -6.78 -11.63 12.57
CA GLY A 10 -5.89 -11.24 13.68
C GLY A 10 -6.05 -12.09 14.96
N ASP A 11 -7.11 -12.91 15.06
CA ASP A 11 -7.19 -13.93 16.10
C ASP A 11 -6.08 -14.97 15.84
N MET A 12 -5.01 -14.88 16.63
CA MET A 12 -3.97 -15.90 16.62
C MET A 12 -4.58 -17.17 17.18
N THR A 13 -4.87 -18.15 16.32
CA THR A 13 -5.08 -19.51 16.80
C THR A 13 -3.81 -19.91 17.54
N GLN A 14 -4.01 -20.49 18.72
CA GLN A 14 -2.99 -20.81 19.72
C GLN A 14 -1.83 -21.69 19.20
N PHE A 15 -1.90 -22.15 17.95
CA PHE A 15 -0.85 -22.86 17.23
C PHE A 15 -0.73 -22.35 15.78
N GLY A 16 0.40 -21.68 15.49
CA GLY A 16 1.08 -21.71 14.19
C GLY A 16 0.44 -21.01 12.98
N GLY A 17 0.78 -19.72 12.79
CA GLY A 17 0.91 -19.10 11.46
C GLY A 17 -0.10 -17.99 11.12
N PRO A 18 0.34 -16.85 10.51
CA PRO A 18 -0.58 -15.88 9.93
C PRO A 18 -1.34 -16.49 8.75
N ILE A 19 -2.60 -16.10 8.56
CA ILE A 19 -3.30 -16.36 7.30
C ILE A 19 -2.58 -15.57 6.21
N VAL A 20 -1.71 -16.26 5.47
CA VAL A 20 -1.08 -15.77 4.24
C VAL A 20 -1.96 -16.25 3.08
N GLN A 21 -2.32 -15.32 2.19
CA GLN A 21 -3.05 -15.53 0.92
C GLN A 21 -4.53 -15.90 1.02
N GLY A 22 -5.36 -15.19 0.25
CA GLY A 22 -6.72 -15.65 -0.02
C GLY A 22 -7.56 -14.78 -0.95
N SER A 23 -7.24 -13.50 -1.14
CA SER A 23 -7.99 -12.66 -2.09
C SER A 23 -7.07 -12.05 -3.15
N ALA A 24 -7.46 -12.24 -4.40
CA ALA A 24 -6.73 -11.82 -5.59
C ALA A 24 -6.60 -10.29 -5.77
N GLY A 25 -7.05 -9.50 -4.78
CA GLY A 25 -7.00 -8.03 -4.81
C GLY A 25 -5.99 -7.39 -3.86
N VAL A 26 -5.22 -8.17 -3.07
CA VAL A 26 -4.57 -7.59 -1.88
C VAL A 26 -3.12 -7.13 -2.11
N PHE A 27 -2.35 -7.72 -3.03
CA PHE A 27 -0.96 -7.29 -3.26
C PHE A 27 -0.51 -7.43 -4.71
N ILE A 28 0.13 -6.39 -5.24
CA ILE A 28 0.96 -6.47 -6.46
C ILE A 28 2.38 -6.83 -6.02
N GLY A 29 2.95 -7.87 -6.61
CA GLY A 29 4.27 -8.40 -6.27
C GLY A 29 4.23 -9.45 -5.16
N ALA A 30 4.61 -10.69 -5.50
CA ALA A 30 4.88 -11.83 -4.61
C ALA A 30 5.57 -12.93 -5.45
N PRO A 31 6.26 -13.94 -4.89
CA PRO A 31 7.06 -14.05 -3.67
C PRO A 31 8.57 -14.22 -3.99
N THR A 32 9.03 -13.84 -5.19
CA THR A 32 10.38 -14.16 -5.67
C THR A 32 11.42 -13.07 -5.39
N GLY A 33 12.09 -13.17 -4.25
CA GLY A 33 13.39 -12.57 -3.90
C GLY A 33 14.02 -11.51 -4.82
N ILE A 34 13.74 -10.24 -4.51
CA ILE A 34 14.69 -9.11 -4.52
C ILE A 34 14.29 -8.27 -3.30
N ALA A 35 15.24 -7.78 -2.49
CA ALA A 35 15.04 -7.14 -1.17
C ALA A 35 13.77 -6.28 -1.07
N CYS A 36 12.65 -6.94 -0.78
CA CYS A 36 11.36 -6.29 -0.78
C CYS A 36 11.07 -5.81 0.63
N SER A 37 10.88 -4.50 0.78
CA SER A 37 10.58 -3.90 2.08
C SER A 37 9.29 -4.44 2.68
N VAL A 38 8.25 -4.78 1.90
CA VAL A 38 6.90 -5.06 2.42
C VAL A 38 6.17 -6.23 1.74
N CYS A 39 6.85 -7.10 0.99
CA CYS A 39 6.18 -8.18 0.24
C CYS A 39 5.81 -9.36 1.14
N PRO A 40 4.70 -10.05 0.84
CA PRO A 40 4.46 -11.41 1.32
C PRO A 40 5.66 -12.32 0.95
N GLY A 41 6.31 -12.92 1.95
CA GLY A 41 7.54 -13.72 1.79
C GLY A 41 8.86 -12.94 1.82
N GLY A 42 8.82 -11.61 1.92
CA GLY A 42 10.01 -10.80 2.23
C GLY A 42 10.54 -11.14 3.62
N ARG A 43 11.86 -11.22 3.79
CA ARG A 43 12.48 -11.55 5.08
C ARG A 43 12.22 -10.43 6.09
N THR A 44 11.43 -10.72 7.12
CA THR A 44 11.32 -9.89 8.31
C THR A 44 11.87 -10.64 9.51
N SER A 45 12.73 -10.00 10.29
CA SER A 45 13.14 -10.51 11.60
C SER A 45 12.57 -9.61 12.69
N GLY A 46 12.25 -10.23 13.84
CA GLY A 46 11.60 -9.58 14.98
C GLY A 46 10.16 -9.11 14.78
N SER A 47 9.57 -9.27 13.58
CA SER A 47 8.18 -8.91 13.26
C SER A 47 7.78 -7.53 13.83
N PRO A 48 8.11 -6.41 13.15
CA PRO A 48 8.22 -6.33 11.69
C PRO A 48 9.35 -5.40 11.20
N VAL A 49 10.60 -5.86 11.28
CA VAL A 49 11.76 -5.18 10.70
C VAL A 49 12.28 -5.99 9.51
N ASN A 50 12.52 -5.33 8.38
CA ASN A 50 13.28 -5.91 7.27
C ASN A 50 14.78 -5.68 7.54
N PRO A 51 15.57 -6.72 7.88
CA PRO A 51 16.96 -6.57 8.28
C PRO A 51 17.89 -6.22 7.11
N LEU A 52 17.49 -6.46 5.85
CA LEU A 52 18.35 -6.12 4.71
C LEU A 52 18.34 -4.62 4.40
N LEU A 53 17.16 -4.02 4.48
CA LEU A 53 16.96 -2.59 4.26
C LEU A 53 17.09 -1.78 5.56
N GLY A 54 17.09 -2.46 6.71
CA GLY A 54 16.90 -1.86 8.02
C GLY A 54 15.59 -1.08 8.14
N ALA A 55 14.55 -1.55 7.46
CA ALA A 55 13.29 -0.81 7.38
C ALA A 55 12.28 -1.34 8.39
N LYS A 56 11.61 -0.44 9.12
CA LYS A 56 10.39 -0.76 9.84
C LYS A 56 9.27 -0.93 8.83
N VAL A 57 8.58 -2.07 8.86
CA VAL A 57 7.59 -2.43 7.86
C VAL A 57 6.27 -2.84 8.52
N LEU A 58 5.14 -2.69 7.85
CA LEU A 58 3.87 -3.33 8.18
C LEU A 58 3.26 -3.74 6.84
N PRO A 59 3.38 -5.01 6.42
CA PRO A 59 3.08 -5.38 5.03
C PRO A 59 1.58 -5.41 4.71
N GLY A 60 0.68 -5.46 5.70
CA GLY A 60 -0.75 -5.62 5.43
C GLY A 60 -1.67 -5.31 6.61
N GLU A 61 -1.81 -4.03 6.95
CA GLU A 61 -2.81 -3.55 7.91
C GLU A 61 -4.19 -3.51 7.27
N THR A 62 -5.00 -4.56 7.49
CA THR A 62 -6.39 -4.58 7.03
C THR A 62 -7.28 -3.83 8.02
N ASP A 63 -7.93 -2.78 7.52
CA ASP A 63 -8.88 -1.97 8.30
C ASP A 63 -10.32 -2.38 8.04
N ILE A 64 -10.67 -2.64 6.77
CA ILE A 64 -12.00 -3.13 6.36
C ILE A 64 -11.80 -4.20 5.29
N ALA A 65 -12.53 -5.30 5.42
CA ALA A 65 -12.71 -6.28 4.36
C ALA A 65 -14.16 -6.73 4.35
N LEU A 66 -14.83 -6.58 3.22
CA LEU A 66 -16.19 -7.07 3.04
C LEU A 66 -16.18 -8.18 1.99
N PRO A 67 -16.50 -9.43 2.35
CA PRO A 67 -16.53 -10.53 1.40
C PRO A 67 -17.39 -10.22 0.17
N GLY A 68 -16.95 -10.70 -0.98
CA GLY A 68 -17.60 -10.49 -2.28
C GLY A 68 -16.62 -10.78 -3.43
N PRO A 69 -17.11 -10.91 -4.67
CA PRO A 69 -16.23 -10.89 -5.84
C PRO A 69 -15.53 -9.53 -5.97
N LEU A 70 -14.22 -9.53 -6.27
CA LEU A 70 -13.37 -8.33 -6.27
C LEU A 70 -13.71 -7.37 -5.11
N PRO A 71 -13.58 -7.83 -3.85
CA PRO A 71 -14.10 -7.11 -2.71
C PRO A 71 -13.27 -5.86 -2.45
N LEU A 72 -13.89 -4.78 -1.93
CA LEU A 72 -13.10 -3.73 -1.30
C LEU A 72 -12.43 -4.31 -0.06
N MET A 73 -11.12 -4.44 -0.14
CA MET A 73 -10.26 -4.73 1.00
C MET A 73 -9.35 -3.54 1.21
N LEU A 74 -9.69 -2.72 2.18
CA LEU A 74 -8.86 -1.59 2.58
C LEU A 74 -7.73 -2.11 3.46
N THR A 75 -6.67 -2.55 2.78
CA THR A 75 -5.42 -3.00 3.38
C THR A 75 -4.33 -1.99 3.07
N ARG A 76 -3.45 -1.72 4.03
CA ARG A 76 -2.43 -0.69 3.91
C ARG A 76 -1.07 -1.27 4.26
N ALA A 77 -0.06 -0.93 3.50
CA ALA A 77 1.33 -1.26 3.81
C ALA A 77 2.05 -0.02 4.33
N TYR A 78 2.87 -0.19 5.37
CA TYR A 78 3.82 0.81 5.83
C TYR A 78 5.25 0.35 5.53
N SER A 79 6.10 1.28 5.10
CA SER A 79 7.55 1.09 5.11
C SER A 79 8.26 2.37 5.53
N SER A 80 9.27 2.23 6.39
CA SER A 80 10.21 3.32 6.66
C SER A 80 11.30 3.46 5.59
N TYR A 81 11.36 2.54 4.62
CA TYR A 81 12.31 2.60 3.51
C TYR A 81 11.87 3.65 2.49
N ARG A 82 12.81 4.49 2.05
CA ARG A 82 12.57 5.52 1.04
C ARG A 82 13.18 5.07 -0.28
N THR A 83 12.34 4.71 -1.24
CA THR A 83 12.78 4.40 -2.61
C THR A 83 13.31 5.66 -3.28
N LYS A 84 14.18 5.51 -4.29
CA LYS A 84 14.77 6.61 -5.06
C LYS A 84 13.74 7.34 -5.94
N THR A 85 12.72 6.63 -6.41
CA THR A 85 11.70 7.14 -7.35
C THR A 85 10.29 6.99 -6.78
N PRO A 86 9.98 7.62 -5.64
CA PRO A 86 8.70 7.41 -4.97
C PRO A 86 7.55 8.02 -5.77
N ALA A 87 6.40 7.33 -5.80
CA ALA A 87 5.13 7.97 -6.09
C ALA A 87 4.75 8.97 -4.98
N PRO A 88 3.89 9.97 -5.27
CA PRO A 88 3.33 10.85 -4.24
C PRO A 88 2.77 10.10 -3.03
N SER A 89 2.82 10.71 -1.86
CA SER A 89 2.20 10.19 -0.64
C SER A 89 0.69 10.04 -0.84
N GLY A 90 0.15 8.89 -0.45
CA GLY A 90 -1.28 8.61 -0.58
C GLY A 90 -2.10 9.28 0.53
N ILE A 91 -3.42 9.05 0.51
CA ILE A 91 -4.38 9.62 1.47
C ILE A 91 -4.22 9.13 2.92
N PHE A 92 -3.30 8.20 3.19
CA PHE A 92 -2.90 7.79 4.55
C PHE A 92 -1.66 8.53 5.08
N GLY A 93 -1.05 9.39 4.26
CA GLY A 93 0.15 10.13 4.62
C GLY A 93 1.46 9.38 4.36
N PRO A 94 2.59 9.97 4.78
CA PRO A 94 3.92 9.50 4.41
C PRO A 94 4.24 8.11 4.95
N GLY A 95 4.88 7.29 4.13
CA GLY A 95 5.27 5.90 4.44
C GLY A 95 4.16 4.87 4.30
N TRP A 96 2.90 5.29 4.16
CA TRP A 96 1.75 4.39 3.94
C TRP A 96 1.35 4.33 2.46
N LYS A 97 0.94 3.13 2.02
CA LYS A 97 0.35 2.88 0.70
C LYS A 97 -0.84 1.92 0.81
N ALA A 98 -1.82 2.12 -0.04
CA ALA A 98 -2.99 1.25 -0.22
C ALA A 98 -3.09 0.76 -1.68
N PRO A 99 -3.91 -0.26 -1.98
CA PRO A 99 -4.08 -0.78 -3.35
C PRO A 99 -4.33 0.31 -4.40
N PHE A 100 -5.18 1.31 -4.12
CA PHE A 100 -5.47 2.38 -5.06
C PHE A 100 -4.35 3.43 -5.23
N ASP A 101 -3.25 3.34 -4.47
CA ASP A 101 -2.08 4.20 -4.63
C ASP A 101 -1.11 3.68 -5.71
N ILE A 102 -1.41 2.53 -6.33
CA ILE A 102 -0.64 2.01 -7.47
C ILE A 102 -0.61 3.05 -8.59
N ARG A 103 0.61 3.34 -9.05
CA ARG A 103 0.88 4.40 -10.02
C ARG A 103 1.94 3.93 -11.01
N LEU A 104 1.71 4.18 -12.29
CA LEU A 104 2.73 4.03 -13.32
C LEU A 104 3.28 5.42 -13.67
N GLN A 105 4.56 5.66 -13.52
CA GLN A 105 5.22 6.88 -14.01
C GLN A 105 5.74 6.62 -15.42
N LEU A 106 5.46 7.54 -16.33
CA LEU A 106 5.91 7.52 -17.71
C LEU A 106 7.10 8.47 -17.83
N ARG A 107 8.26 7.95 -18.16
CA ARG A 107 9.48 8.72 -18.44
C ARG A 107 9.95 8.38 -19.84
N ASP A 108 10.82 9.23 -20.39
CA ASP A 108 11.27 9.10 -21.78
C ASP A 108 11.98 7.75 -22.03
N GLU A 109 12.80 7.30 -21.08
CA GLU A 109 13.64 6.11 -21.21
C GLU A 109 13.16 4.90 -20.37
N GLU A 110 12.12 5.06 -19.55
CA GLU A 110 11.66 4.00 -18.64
C GLU A 110 10.20 4.16 -18.19
N LEU A 111 9.61 3.03 -17.78
CA LEU A 111 8.36 2.99 -17.05
C LEU A 111 8.63 2.57 -15.61
N ILE A 112 8.05 3.29 -14.64
CA ILE A 112 8.18 2.95 -13.22
C ILE A 112 6.81 2.64 -12.64
N LEU A 113 6.57 1.37 -12.32
CA LEU A 113 5.38 0.97 -11.57
C LEU A 113 5.66 1.06 -10.08
N ASN A 114 4.98 1.98 -9.41
CA ASN A 114 4.90 2.01 -7.96
C ASN A 114 3.76 1.12 -7.49
N ASP A 115 4.11 0.09 -6.72
CA ASP A 115 3.15 -0.87 -6.20
C ASP A 115 2.45 -0.37 -4.93
N ASN A 116 1.53 -1.17 -4.40
CA ASN A 116 0.79 -0.87 -3.17
C ASN A 116 1.63 -1.00 -1.89
N GLY A 117 2.91 -1.37 -2.01
CA GLY A 117 3.90 -1.36 -0.95
C GLY A 117 4.81 -0.12 -0.98
N GLY A 118 4.69 0.72 -2.00
CA GLY A 118 5.51 1.91 -2.19
C GLY A 118 6.88 1.62 -2.80
N ARG A 119 7.07 0.44 -3.40
CA ARG A 119 8.29 0.12 -4.14
C ARG A 119 8.28 0.79 -5.51
N SER A 120 9.41 0.72 -6.20
CA SER A 120 9.56 1.16 -7.58
C SER A 120 10.03 -0.03 -8.41
N ILE A 121 9.20 -0.47 -9.35
CA ILE A 121 9.51 -1.55 -10.29
C ILE A 121 9.75 -0.92 -11.65
N HIS A 122 10.92 -1.15 -12.22
CA HIS A 122 11.35 -0.51 -13.46
C HIS A 122 11.12 -1.45 -14.65
N PHE A 123 10.62 -0.90 -15.75
CA PHE A 123 10.40 -1.57 -17.02
C PHE A 123 10.93 -0.69 -18.15
N GLU A 124 11.30 -1.30 -19.28
CA GLU A 124 11.53 -0.58 -20.52
C GLU A 124 10.22 0.05 -21.04
N PRO A 125 10.28 1.13 -21.84
CA PRO A 125 9.12 1.67 -22.54
C PRO A 125 8.43 0.61 -23.40
N LEU A 126 7.10 0.62 -23.39
CA LEU A 126 6.28 -0.30 -24.20
C LEU A 126 5.66 0.44 -25.38
N PHE A 127 5.78 -0.12 -26.58
CA PHE A 127 4.96 0.29 -27.73
C PHE A 127 3.50 -0.19 -27.55
N PRO A 128 2.54 0.42 -28.26
CA PRO A 128 1.15 -0.04 -28.22
C PRO A 128 1.02 -1.54 -28.56
N GLY A 129 0.35 -2.30 -27.69
CA GLY A 129 0.18 -3.75 -27.81
C GLY A 129 1.34 -4.62 -27.31
N GLU A 130 2.42 -4.02 -26.81
CA GLU A 130 3.53 -4.78 -26.22
C GLU A 130 3.28 -5.19 -24.77
N THR A 131 3.99 -6.24 -24.36
CA THR A 131 3.97 -6.79 -23.01
C THR A 131 5.39 -7.04 -22.51
N ALA A 132 5.68 -6.71 -21.26
CA ALA A 132 6.92 -7.04 -20.56
C ALA A 132 6.64 -7.90 -19.32
N PHE A 133 7.55 -8.82 -19.01
CA PHE A 133 7.51 -9.64 -17.81
C PHE A 133 8.71 -9.38 -16.92
N SER A 134 8.46 -8.94 -15.69
CA SER A 134 9.47 -8.90 -14.65
C SER A 134 9.54 -10.25 -13.95
N ARG A 135 10.64 -10.98 -14.17
CA ARG A 135 10.88 -12.29 -13.53
C ARG A 135 11.06 -12.19 -12.02
N SER A 136 11.70 -11.12 -11.54
CA SER A 136 11.90 -10.91 -10.11
C SER A 136 10.59 -10.60 -9.41
N GLU A 137 9.70 -9.82 -10.04
CA GLU A 137 8.43 -9.44 -9.42
C GLU A 137 7.29 -10.42 -9.74
N SER A 138 7.53 -11.41 -10.60
CA SER A 138 6.52 -12.29 -11.18
C SER A 138 5.31 -11.49 -11.68
N LEU A 139 5.59 -10.44 -12.46
CA LEU A 139 4.62 -9.41 -12.84
C LEU A 139 4.70 -9.08 -14.32
N TRP A 140 3.55 -9.09 -14.99
CA TRP A 140 3.39 -8.60 -16.34
C TRP A 140 2.92 -7.15 -16.35
N LEU A 141 3.49 -6.36 -17.26
CA LEU A 141 3.00 -5.05 -17.66
C LEU A 141 2.69 -5.10 -19.16
N ALA A 142 1.54 -4.57 -19.57
CA ALA A 142 1.10 -4.52 -20.95
C ALA A 142 0.56 -3.13 -21.27
N ARG A 143 0.72 -2.72 -22.52
CA ARG A 143 0.16 -1.47 -23.04
C ARG A 143 -0.96 -1.77 -24.02
N GLY A 144 -2.08 -1.06 -23.89
CA GLY A 144 -3.17 -1.10 -24.86
C GLY A 144 -2.75 -0.60 -26.25
N GLY A 145 -3.69 -0.59 -27.19
CA GLY A 145 -3.47 -0.17 -28.58
C GLY A 145 -3.70 -1.25 -29.62
N VAL A 146 -4.09 -2.47 -29.23
CA VAL A 146 -4.34 -3.58 -30.16
C VAL A 146 -5.57 -4.37 -29.75
N ALA A 147 -6.38 -4.76 -30.73
CA ALA A 147 -7.57 -5.56 -30.48
C ALA A 147 -7.21 -6.93 -29.89
N LYS A 148 -6.14 -7.57 -30.37
CA LYS A 148 -5.72 -8.90 -29.94
C LYS A 148 -4.21 -8.98 -29.83
N LEU A 149 -3.73 -9.60 -28.75
CA LEU A 149 -2.34 -10.08 -28.68
C LEU A 149 -2.18 -11.32 -29.56
N HIS A 150 -0.96 -11.58 -30.03
CA HIS A 150 -0.64 -12.82 -30.75
C HIS A 150 -0.89 -14.07 -29.88
N GLU A 151 -1.28 -15.20 -30.48
CA GLU A 151 -1.64 -16.44 -29.77
C GLU A 151 -0.48 -17.03 -28.94
N SER A 152 0.76 -16.74 -29.32
CA SER A 152 1.95 -17.14 -28.56
C SER A 152 2.16 -16.32 -27.28
N ASN A 153 1.43 -15.20 -27.09
CA ASN A 153 1.53 -14.40 -25.89
C ASN A 153 0.78 -15.10 -24.75
N VAL A 154 1.44 -15.27 -23.60
CA VAL A 154 0.86 -15.92 -22.41
C VAL A 154 -0.42 -15.22 -21.93
N LEU A 155 -0.55 -13.92 -22.17
CA LEU A 155 -1.71 -13.12 -21.80
C LEU A 155 -2.79 -13.09 -22.89
N HIS A 156 -2.64 -13.78 -24.03
CA HIS A 156 -3.59 -13.74 -25.14
C HIS A 156 -5.05 -13.99 -24.71
N VAL A 157 -5.28 -15.07 -23.95
CA VAL A 157 -6.63 -15.44 -23.48
C VAL A 157 -7.19 -14.39 -22.52
N LEU A 158 -6.38 -13.95 -21.56
CA LEU A 158 -6.77 -12.96 -20.57
C LEU A 158 -6.99 -11.57 -21.18
N TRP A 159 -6.26 -11.24 -22.25
CA TRP A 159 -6.46 -10.01 -23.02
C TRP A 159 -7.87 -9.95 -23.60
N GLN A 160 -8.36 -11.05 -24.17
CA GLN A 160 -9.69 -11.10 -24.78
C GLN A 160 -10.84 -10.90 -23.77
N THR A 161 -10.59 -11.04 -22.46
CA THR A 161 -11.62 -10.78 -21.44
C THR A 161 -11.78 -9.29 -21.13
N LEU A 162 -10.89 -8.42 -21.64
CA LEU A 162 -11.00 -6.98 -21.45
C LEU A 162 -12.02 -6.36 -22.41
N PRO A 163 -12.78 -5.35 -21.92
CA PRO A 163 -13.53 -4.44 -22.77
C PRO A 163 -12.70 -3.90 -23.95
N GLU A 164 -13.36 -3.69 -25.09
CA GLU A 164 -12.70 -3.32 -26.34
C GLU A 164 -12.02 -1.95 -26.30
N ASP A 165 -12.68 -0.98 -25.67
CA ASP A 165 -12.15 0.36 -25.39
C ASP A 165 -10.83 0.31 -24.63
N LEU A 166 -10.71 -0.55 -23.60
CA LEU A 166 -9.46 -0.73 -22.85
C LEU A 166 -8.35 -1.36 -23.69
N ARG A 167 -8.70 -2.33 -24.55
CA ARG A 167 -7.72 -3.00 -25.43
C ARG A 167 -7.18 -2.08 -26.51
N LEU A 168 -8.04 -1.28 -27.12
CA LEU A 168 -7.69 -0.41 -28.25
C LEU A 168 -7.03 0.90 -27.84
N SER A 169 -7.16 1.34 -26.58
CA SER A 169 -6.57 2.61 -26.14
C SER A 169 -5.05 2.49 -25.90
N PRO A 170 -4.19 3.21 -26.66
CA PRO A 170 -2.74 3.21 -26.45
C PRO A 170 -2.31 3.99 -25.19
N HIS A 171 -3.27 4.63 -24.52
CA HIS A 171 -3.06 5.39 -23.29
C HIS A 171 -3.31 4.55 -22.02
N MET A 172 -3.88 3.36 -22.18
CA MET A 172 -4.15 2.44 -21.08
C MET A 172 -2.98 1.48 -20.88
N TYR A 173 -2.66 1.25 -19.61
CA TYR A 173 -1.72 0.22 -19.20
C TYR A 173 -2.45 -0.81 -18.35
N LEU A 174 -1.93 -2.01 -18.37
CA LEU A 174 -2.52 -3.17 -17.73
C LEU A 174 -1.40 -3.92 -17.01
N ALA A 175 -1.63 -4.34 -15.78
CA ALA A 175 -0.69 -5.20 -15.07
C ALA A 175 -1.39 -6.45 -14.55
N THR A 176 -0.67 -7.57 -14.47
CA THR A 176 -1.18 -8.79 -13.84
C THR A 176 -0.03 -9.68 -13.36
N SER A 177 -0.19 -10.38 -12.24
CA SER A 177 0.80 -11.34 -11.74
C SER A 177 0.50 -12.77 -12.20
N SER A 178 -0.59 -12.96 -12.95
CA SER A 178 -1.06 -14.27 -13.37
C SER A 178 -1.68 -14.19 -14.75
N ALA A 179 -1.44 -15.21 -15.58
CA ALA A 179 -2.15 -15.37 -16.86
C ALA A 179 -3.67 -15.56 -16.71
N GLN A 180 -4.18 -15.68 -15.48
CA GLN A 180 -5.61 -15.79 -15.18
C GLN A 180 -6.21 -14.50 -14.57
N GLY A 181 -5.40 -13.46 -14.40
CA GLY A 181 -5.82 -12.19 -13.81
C GLY A 181 -5.82 -12.17 -12.28
N PRO A 182 -6.43 -11.14 -11.66
CA PRO A 182 -7.13 -10.03 -12.33
C PRO A 182 -6.17 -9.11 -13.09
N TRP A 183 -6.73 -8.27 -13.95
CA TRP A 183 -6.07 -7.10 -14.49
C TRP A 183 -6.13 -5.95 -13.48
N TRP A 184 -4.99 -5.37 -13.18
CA TRP A 184 -4.88 -4.00 -12.68
C TRP A 184 -4.89 -3.05 -13.86
N VAL A 185 -5.73 -2.01 -13.80
CA VAL A 185 -5.91 -1.07 -14.90
C VAL A 185 -5.38 0.33 -14.51
N PRO A 186 -4.06 0.57 -14.61
CA PRO A 186 -3.51 1.93 -14.59
C PRO A 186 -4.01 2.76 -15.78
N GLY A 187 -4.88 3.71 -15.48
CA GLY A 187 -5.52 4.59 -16.46
C GLY A 187 -5.32 6.06 -16.15
N TRP A 188 -5.92 6.90 -16.98
CA TRP A 188 -6.01 8.33 -16.71
C TRP A 188 -7.24 8.59 -15.83
N PRO A 189 -7.09 9.28 -14.68
CA PRO A 189 -8.17 9.47 -13.71
C PRO A 189 -9.38 10.26 -14.21
N GLU A 190 -9.21 11.15 -15.20
CA GLU A 190 -10.26 12.07 -15.65
C GLU A 190 -11.12 11.50 -16.78
N CYS A 191 -10.56 10.63 -17.63
CA CYS A 191 -11.26 10.01 -18.76
C CYS A 191 -10.51 8.76 -19.24
N VAL A 192 -11.23 7.78 -19.81
CA VAL A 192 -10.63 6.77 -20.70
C VAL A 192 -10.75 7.31 -22.12
N PRO A 193 -9.66 7.77 -22.74
CA PRO A 193 -9.71 8.34 -24.08
C PRO A 193 -10.24 7.34 -25.10
N GLY A 194 -11.18 7.78 -25.93
CA GLY A 194 -11.48 7.09 -27.18
C GLY A 194 -10.24 7.06 -28.10
N VAL A 195 -10.17 6.07 -28.99
CA VAL A 195 -9.04 5.90 -29.93
C VAL A 195 -8.80 7.15 -30.78
N ASP A 196 -9.88 7.83 -31.16
CA ASP A 196 -9.88 9.04 -32.00
C ASP A 196 -10.12 10.33 -31.20
N GLU A 197 -10.11 10.27 -29.88
CA GLU A 197 -10.35 11.44 -29.02
C GLU A 197 -9.09 12.32 -28.96
N ALA A 198 -9.24 13.60 -29.34
CA ALA A 198 -8.16 14.57 -29.23
C ALA A 198 -7.91 14.89 -27.75
N LEU A 199 -6.79 14.42 -27.21
CA LEU A 199 -6.46 14.63 -25.81
C LEU A 199 -5.74 15.95 -25.57
N PRO A 200 -5.97 16.60 -24.41
CA PRO A 200 -5.18 17.74 -23.97
C PRO A 200 -3.70 17.35 -23.93
N ALA A 201 -2.88 18.15 -24.60
CA ALA A 201 -1.43 18.04 -24.56
C ALA A 201 -0.86 19.17 -23.69
N PRO A 202 0.07 18.88 -22.76
CA PRO A 202 0.66 17.58 -22.48
C PRO A 202 -0.23 16.68 -21.60
N LEU A 203 -0.25 15.38 -21.91
CA LEU A 203 -0.85 14.37 -21.03
C LEU A 203 -0.08 14.26 -19.71
N PRO A 204 -0.74 13.90 -18.59
CA PRO A 204 -0.03 13.62 -17.35
C PRO A 204 1.03 12.52 -17.58
N PRO A 205 2.28 12.71 -17.10
CA PRO A 205 3.37 11.75 -17.26
C PRO A 205 3.23 10.56 -16.29
N TYR A 206 1.99 10.14 -16.03
CA TYR A 206 1.68 9.05 -15.14
C TYR A 206 0.28 8.47 -15.41
N ARG A 207 0.04 7.27 -14.90
CA ARG A 207 -1.27 6.62 -14.79
C ARG A 207 -1.49 6.21 -13.34
N VAL A 208 -2.74 6.19 -12.89
CA VAL A 208 -3.11 5.70 -11.56
C VAL A 208 -4.07 4.54 -11.69
N LEU A 209 -4.13 3.67 -10.69
CA LEU A 209 -5.09 2.57 -10.70
C LEU A 209 -6.53 3.11 -10.72
N THR A 210 -7.27 2.72 -11.77
CA THR A 210 -8.67 3.10 -11.99
C THR A 210 -9.61 1.92 -11.78
N ALA A 211 -9.16 0.69 -12.05
CA ALA A 211 -9.95 -0.51 -11.80
C ALA A 211 -9.11 -1.78 -11.56
N LEU A 212 -9.77 -2.78 -10.99
CA LEU A 212 -9.44 -4.19 -11.10
C LEU A 212 -10.50 -4.87 -11.97
N ALA A 213 -10.10 -5.71 -12.91
CA ALA A 213 -11.02 -6.51 -13.71
C ALA A 213 -10.64 -7.99 -13.64
N ASP A 214 -11.57 -8.87 -13.30
CA ASP A 214 -11.32 -10.30 -13.37
C ASP A 214 -11.69 -10.88 -14.74
N ARG A 215 -11.30 -12.13 -14.98
CA ARG A 215 -11.58 -12.84 -16.24
C ARG A 215 -13.07 -13.11 -16.50
N PHE A 216 -13.94 -12.85 -15.52
CA PHE A 216 -15.38 -13.07 -15.61
C PHE A 216 -16.14 -11.76 -15.92
N GLY A 217 -15.41 -10.67 -16.22
CA GLY A 217 -15.99 -9.38 -16.54
C GLY A 217 -16.47 -8.58 -15.32
N ARG A 218 -16.17 -9.04 -14.09
CA ARG A 218 -16.48 -8.27 -12.88
C ARG A 218 -15.38 -7.23 -12.68
N THR A 219 -15.77 -6.07 -12.16
CA THR A 219 -14.86 -4.95 -11.95
C THR A 219 -14.97 -4.38 -10.53
N GLN A 220 -13.82 -4.01 -9.97
CA GLN A 220 -13.76 -3.05 -8.86
C GLN A 220 -13.24 -1.73 -9.42
N THR A 221 -13.96 -0.64 -9.21
CA THR A 221 -13.67 0.68 -9.79
C THR A 221 -13.30 1.67 -8.70
N PHE A 222 -12.20 2.39 -8.90
CA PHE A 222 -11.72 3.46 -8.02
C PHE A 222 -12.09 4.81 -8.63
N HIS A 223 -13.06 5.48 -8.02
CA HIS A 223 -13.59 6.77 -8.48
C HIS A 223 -12.77 7.91 -7.89
N ARG A 224 -12.40 8.87 -8.74
CA ARG A 224 -11.64 10.05 -8.35
C ARG A 224 -12.39 11.31 -8.74
N ASP A 225 -12.25 12.35 -7.93
CA ASP A 225 -12.83 13.65 -8.29
C ASP A 225 -12.02 14.24 -9.45
N ALA A 226 -12.70 14.72 -10.50
CA ALA A 226 -12.05 15.38 -11.62
C ALA A 226 -11.58 16.80 -11.25
N ASP A 227 -12.38 17.50 -10.45
CA ASP A 227 -12.19 18.91 -10.10
C ASP A 227 -12.40 19.18 -8.61
N GLY A 228 -12.12 20.41 -8.18
CA GLY A 228 -12.36 20.88 -6.81
C GLY A 228 -11.22 20.57 -5.85
N GLU A 229 -11.50 20.71 -4.55
CA GLU A 229 -10.50 20.61 -3.47
C GLU A 229 -9.80 19.23 -3.41
N PHE A 230 -10.47 18.19 -3.91
CA PHE A 230 -9.98 16.81 -3.90
C PHE A 230 -9.63 16.26 -5.29
N ALA A 231 -9.52 17.11 -6.31
CA ALA A 231 -9.19 16.71 -7.68
C ALA A 231 -8.03 15.69 -7.74
N GLY A 232 -8.21 14.62 -8.53
CA GLY A 232 -7.27 13.50 -8.69
C GLY A 232 -7.24 12.50 -7.53
N ASN A 233 -7.86 12.78 -6.39
CA ASN A 233 -7.90 11.87 -5.23
C ASN A 233 -9.09 10.93 -5.29
N ILE A 234 -8.92 9.75 -4.69
CA ILE A 234 -9.97 8.74 -4.62
C ILE A 234 -11.05 9.15 -3.60
N THR A 235 -12.29 9.25 -4.06
CA THR A 235 -13.45 9.65 -3.24
C THR A 235 -14.51 8.57 -3.15
N ALA A 236 -14.47 7.55 -4.02
CA ALA A 236 -15.33 6.38 -3.90
C ALA A 236 -14.71 5.11 -4.47
N VAL A 237 -15.25 3.96 -4.06
CA VAL A 237 -14.98 2.65 -4.66
C VAL A 237 -16.29 1.96 -4.96
N THR A 238 -16.39 1.32 -6.12
CA THR A 238 -17.43 0.32 -6.39
C THR A 238 -16.75 -1.04 -6.45
N ASP A 239 -17.18 -2.01 -5.64
CA ASP A 239 -16.60 -3.35 -5.68
C ASP A 239 -17.31 -4.28 -6.69
N GLY A 240 -16.79 -5.49 -6.87
CA GLY A 240 -17.35 -6.44 -7.84
C GLY A 240 -18.74 -6.98 -7.48
N ALA A 241 -19.26 -6.69 -6.28
CA ALA A 241 -20.64 -6.97 -5.89
C ALA A 241 -21.59 -5.78 -6.17
N GLY A 242 -21.06 -4.66 -6.68
CA GLY A 242 -21.82 -3.44 -6.93
C GLY A 242 -22.01 -2.57 -5.68
N ARG A 243 -21.37 -2.89 -4.54
CA ARG A 243 -21.44 -2.04 -3.35
C ARG A 243 -20.66 -0.76 -3.58
N ARG A 244 -21.22 0.39 -3.17
CA ARG A 244 -20.56 1.68 -3.29
C ARG A 244 -20.06 2.17 -1.93
N PHE A 245 -18.79 2.53 -1.90
CA PHE A 245 -18.11 3.07 -0.74
C PHE A 245 -17.76 4.52 -0.99
N ARG A 246 -18.05 5.41 -0.05
CA ARG A 246 -17.59 6.80 -0.06
C ARG A 246 -16.40 6.96 0.88
N LEU A 247 -15.32 7.54 0.36
CA LEU A 247 -14.10 7.89 1.09
C LEU A 247 -14.20 9.38 1.44
N ALA A 248 -14.41 9.68 2.72
CA ALA A 248 -14.48 11.05 3.21
C ALA A 248 -13.07 11.62 3.37
N LEU A 249 -12.72 12.61 2.57
CA LEU A 249 -11.42 13.26 2.57
C LEU A 249 -11.44 14.58 3.34
N THR A 250 -10.27 15.02 3.78
CA THR A 250 -10.07 16.30 4.49
C THR A 250 -8.73 16.90 4.10
N THR A 251 -8.67 18.23 4.01
CA THR A 251 -7.43 18.96 3.77
C THR A 251 -6.70 19.32 5.07
N GLN A 252 -5.43 19.68 4.94
CA GLN A 252 -4.63 20.19 6.05
C GLN A 252 -5.30 21.42 6.70
N ALA A 253 -5.84 22.34 5.89
CA ALA A 253 -6.52 23.54 6.36
C ALA A 253 -7.79 23.21 7.15
N GLN A 254 -8.61 22.27 6.65
CA GLN A 254 -9.81 21.80 7.34
C GLN A 254 -9.49 21.17 8.70
N ARG A 255 -8.45 20.33 8.77
CA ARG A 255 -8.00 19.74 10.05
C ARG A 255 -7.49 20.80 11.03
N ALA A 256 -6.74 21.79 10.55
CA ALA A 256 -6.25 22.90 11.38
C ALA A 256 -7.39 23.78 11.93
N GLU A 257 -8.42 24.05 11.11
CA GLU A 257 -9.64 24.75 11.52
C GLU A 257 -10.42 23.95 12.57
N ALA A 258 -10.62 22.64 12.36
CA ALA A 258 -11.31 21.77 13.30
C ALA A 258 -10.58 21.69 14.65
N ALA A 259 -9.25 21.59 14.64
CA ALA A 259 -8.43 21.59 15.85
C ALA A 259 -8.53 22.91 16.61
N ARG A 260 -8.53 24.06 15.91
CA ARG A 260 -8.74 25.38 16.53
C ARG A 260 -10.10 25.50 17.19
N LYS A 261 -11.18 25.07 16.52
CA LYS A 261 -12.54 25.06 17.09
C LYS A 261 -12.63 24.19 18.35
N GLN A 262 -12.02 23.00 18.32
CA GLN A 262 -11.98 22.10 19.47
C GLN A 262 -11.17 22.68 20.64
N ALA A 263 -10.04 23.33 20.34
CA ALA A 263 -9.20 24.01 21.32
C ALA A 263 -9.96 25.16 22.02
N THR A 264 -10.66 26.00 21.24
CA THR A 264 -11.53 27.05 21.78
C THR A 264 -12.63 26.48 22.68
N ALA A 265 -13.29 25.39 22.25
CA ALA A 265 -14.35 24.75 23.04
C ALA A 265 -13.84 24.08 24.33
N SER A 266 -12.59 23.62 24.36
CA SER A 266 -11.97 22.94 25.51
C SER A 266 -11.15 23.86 26.42
N GLY A 267 -10.92 25.12 26.01
CA GLY A 267 -10.08 26.06 26.75
C GLY A 267 -8.58 25.73 26.73
N VAL A 268 -8.15 24.87 25.80
CA VAL A 268 -6.74 24.46 25.64
C VAL A 268 -6.16 25.12 24.38
N SER A 269 -4.84 25.29 24.33
CA SER A 269 -4.18 25.76 23.11
C SER A 269 -4.33 24.76 21.96
N ALA A 270 -4.56 25.26 20.75
CA ALA A 270 -4.62 24.42 19.56
C ALA A 270 -3.22 23.87 19.21
N PRO A 271 -3.12 22.61 18.74
CA PRO A 271 -1.86 22.12 18.20
C PRO A 271 -1.45 22.91 16.96
N GLU A 272 -0.15 23.09 16.77
CA GLU A 272 0.40 23.80 15.62
C GLU A 272 0.32 22.94 14.36
N TYR A 273 -0.30 23.48 13.31
CA TYR A 273 -0.35 22.86 11.99
C TYR A 273 0.63 23.59 11.06
N PRO A 274 1.55 22.88 10.39
CA PRO A 274 2.43 23.50 9.42
C PRO A 274 1.61 23.99 8.21
N GLN A 275 1.98 25.18 7.69
CA GLN A 275 1.35 25.78 6.51
C GLN A 275 1.59 24.96 5.23
N THR A 276 2.75 24.30 5.16
CA THR A 276 3.14 23.40 4.07
C THR A 276 3.48 22.02 4.62
N MET A 277 3.17 20.97 3.88
CA MET A 277 3.49 19.61 4.31
C MET A 277 5.01 19.40 4.44
N PRO A 278 5.49 18.75 5.53
CA PRO A 278 6.91 18.49 5.70
C PRO A 278 7.48 17.58 4.60
N VAL A 279 8.71 17.86 4.18
CA VAL A 279 9.44 17.01 3.22
C VAL A 279 9.84 15.70 3.92
N SER A 280 9.20 14.60 3.53
CA SER A 280 9.32 13.30 4.22
C SER A 280 10.23 12.30 3.49
N GLY A 281 10.51 12.53 2.21
CA GLY A 281 11.23 11.58 1.34
C GLY A 281 10.39 10.38 0.86
N TYR A 282 9.08 10.36 1.15
CA TYR A 282 8.14 9.34 0.66
C TYR A 282 7.34 9.79 -0.59
N GLY A 283 7.86 10.78 -1.31
CA GLY A 283 7.18 11.46 -2.41
C GLY A 283 6.44 12.72 -1.97
N ALA A 284 6.04 13.54 -2.94
CA ALA A 284 5.27 14.76 -2.70
C ALA A 284 3.96 14.47 -1.93
N ASP A 285 3.57 15.36 -1.03
CA ASP A 285 2.41 15.16 -0.15
C ASP A 285 1.45 16.34 -0.29
N SER A 286 0.23 16.05 -0.72
CA SER A 286 -0.83 17.06 -0.91
C SER A 286 -1.45 17.53 0.41
N GLY A 287 -1.22 16.81 1.52
CA GLY A 287 -1.89 17.06 2.79
C GLY A 287 -3.35 16.59 2.84
N ILE A 288 -3.88 16.00 1.76
CA ILE A 288 -5.21 15.39 1.74
C ILE A 288 -5.16 14.06 2.49
N ARG A 289 -6.14 13.81 3.37
CA ARG A 289 -6.22 12.57 4.15
C ARG A 289 -7.61 11.97 4.16
N LEU A 290 -7.66 10.65 4.30
CA LEU A 290 -8.92 9.91 4.49
C LEU A 290 -9.35 9.98 5.95
N GLU A 291 -10.50 10.57 6.27
CA GLU A 291 -11.05 10.58 7.64
C GLU A 291 -11.94 9.38 7.93
N ALA A 292 -12.70 8.92 6.94
CA ALA A 292 -13.69 7.85 7.14
C ALA A 292 -14.07 7.14 5.84
N VAL A 293 -14.51 5.88 5.96
CA VAL A 293 -15.11 5.12 4.85
C VAL A 293 -16.54 4.76 5.19
N TRP A 294 -17.44 5.03 4.26
CA TRP A 294 -18.88 4.79 4.39
C TRP A 294 -19.35 3.78 3.34
N LEU A 295 -20.21 2.83 3.71
CA LEU A 295 -20.99 2.07 2.75
C LEU A 295 -22.25 2.87 2.43
N THR A 296 -22.38 3.33 1.19
CA THR A 296 -23.48 4.21 0.76
C THR A 296 -24.49 3.52 -0.15
N HIS A 297 -24.15 2.35 -0.68
CA HIS A 297 -25.05 1.53 -1.47
C HIS A 297 -24.66 0.06 -1.35
N ASP A 298 -25.65 -0.81 -1.13
CA ASP A 298 -25.49 -2.26 -1.16
C ASP A 298 -26.66 -2.87 -1.93
N PRO A 299 -26.44 -3.46 -3.13
CA PRO A 299 -27.51 -4.06 -3.93
C PRO A 299 -28.25 -5.20 -3.23
N ALA A 300 -27.57 -5.94 -2.34
CA ALA A 300 -28.19 -7.07 -1.64
C ALA A 300 -29.03 -6.60 -0.43
N TYR A 301 -28.67 -5.45 0.15
CA TYR A 301 -29.29 -4.92 1.36
C TYR A 301 -29.51 -3.39 1.28
N PRO A 302 -30.34 -2.91 0.33
CA PRO A 302 -30.49 -1.48 0.07
C PRO A 302 -31.04 -0.69 1.27
N ASP A 303 -31.90 -1.31 2.08
CA ASP A 303 -32.56 -0.68 3.22
C ASP A 303 -31.80 -0.84 4.55
N ASN A 304 -30.67 -1.56 4.56
CA ASN A 304 -29.93 -1.91 5.78
C ASN A 304 -28.49 -1.37 5.76
N LEU A 305 -28.34 -0.11 5.35
CA LEU A 305 -27.04 0.56 5.33
C LEU A 305 -26.61 0.98 6.76
N PRO A 306 -25.31 0.91 7.07
CA PRO A 306 -24.81 1.32 8.36
C PRO A 306 -24.93 2.84 8.56
N ALA A 307 -25.51 3.27 9.67
CA ALA A 307 -25.62 4.69 10.03
C ALA A 307 -24.27 5.35 10.43
N LEU A 308 -23.27 4.54 10.75
CA LEU A 308 -21.93 4.98 11.14
C LEU A 308 -20.90 4.54 10.09
N PRO A 309 -19.77 5.27 9.95
CA PRO A 309 -18.71 4.85 9.05
C PRO A 309 -18.15 3.49 9.45
N LEU A 310 -17.67 2.74 8.46
CA LEU A 310 -17.06 1.42 8.65
C LEU A 310 -15.71 1.50 9.39
N VAL A 311 -14.97 2.58 9.18
CA VAL A 311 -13.69 2.90 9.82
C VAL A 311 -13.51 4.41 9.87
N ARG A 312 -12.74 4.90 10.85
CA ARG A 312 -12.26 6.29 10.90
C ARG A 312 -10.76 6.36 11.18
N TYR A 313 -10.17 7.48 10.79
CA TYR A 313 -8.73 7.72 10.89
C TYR A 313 -8.46 9.07 11.54
N MET A 314 -7.34 9.16 12.25
CA MET A 314 -6.80 10.42 12.76
C MET A 314 -5.35 10.58 12.36
N TYR A 315 -4.92 11.84 12.28
CA TYR A 315 -3.60 12.22 11.81
C TYR A 315 -2.94 13.17 12.80
N THR A 316 -1.60 13.16 12.83
CA THR A 316 -0.82 14.22 13.47
C THR A 316 -1.03 15.55 12.72
N PRO A 317 -0.68 16.70 13.31
CA PRO A 317 -0.68 17.96 12.58
C PRO A 317 0.22 17.96 11.34
N ARG A 318 1.25 17.10 11.30
CA ARG A 318 2.12 16.89 10.13
C ARG A 318 1.51 15.93 9.09
N GLY A 319 0.27 15.49 9.28
CA GLY A 319 -0.45 14.59 8.38
C GLY A 319 0.03 13.14 8.41
N GLU A 320 0.63 12.67 9.51
CA GLU A 320 1.03 11.27 9.68
C GLU A 320 -0.12 10.49 10.34
N LEU A 321 -0.49 9.31 9.83
CA LEU A 321 -1.61 8.55 10.42
C LEU A 321 -1.31 8.15 11.85
N SER A 322 -2.04 8.69 12.83
CA SER A 322 -1.80 8.48 14.25
C SER A 322 -2.72 7.42 14.88
N ALA A 323 -3.95 7.27 14.38
CA ALA A 323 -4.90 6.30 14.92
C ALA A 323 -5.90 5.78 13.90
N VAL A 324 -6.36 4.55 14.11
CA VAL A 324 -7.46 3.92 13.37
C VAL A 324 -8.54 3.50 14.36
N TYR A 325 -9.79 3.83 14.05
CA TYR A 325 -10.96 3.49 14.84
C TYR A 325 -11.88 2.57 14.06
N ASP A 326 -12.37 1.52 14.71
CA ASP A 326 -13.39 0.66 14.14
C ASP A 326 -14.77 1.36 14.09
N ARG A 327 -15.77 0.66 13.54
CA ARG A 327 -17.16 1.15 13.43
C ARG A 327 -17.80 1.50 14.77
N SER A 328 -17.38 0.87 15.87
CA SER A 328 -17.88 1.19 17.23
C SER A 328 -17.23 2.45 17.81
N GLY A 329 -16.22 3.00 17.12
CA GLY A 329 -15.44 4.13 17.58
C GLY A 329 -14.32 3.76 18.55
N THR A 330 -14.00 2.47 18.68
CA THR A 330 -12.88 2.01 19.51
C THR A 330 -11.57 2.15 18.73
N GLN A 331 -10.54 2.73 19.34
CA GLN A 331 -9.22 2.81 18.74
C GLN A 331 -8.60 1.41 18.65
N VAL A 332 -8.42 0.92 17.43
CA VAL A 332 -7.87 -0.42 17.17
C VAL A 332 -6.37 -0.40 16.86
N ARG A 333 -5.85 0.74 16.40
CA ARG A 333 -4.43 0.94 16.07
C ARG A 333 -3.97 2.33 16.48
N GLY A 334 -2.70 2.43 16.87
CA GLY A 334 -2.01 3.69 17.15
C GLY A 334 -0.59 3.67 16.60
N PHE A 335 -0.13 4.82 16.10
CA PHE A 335 1.20 4.98 15.51
C PHE A 335 1.84 6.28 15.99
N THR A 336 3.15 6.21 16.24
CA THR A 336 3.97 7.36 16.65
C THR A 336 5.13 7.51 15.68
N TYR A 337 5.51 8.76 15.40
CA TYR A 337 6.53 9.10 14.42
C TYR A 337 7.63 9.96 15.05
N ASP A 338 8.78 9.96 14.40
CA ASP A 338 9.93 10.80 14.71
C ASP A 338 9.64 12.25 14.34
N ASP A 339 9.83 13.18 15.27
CA ASP A 339 9.54 14.60 15.04
C ASP A 339 10.49 15.26 14.04
N LYS A 340 11.73 14.77 13.92
CA LYS A 340 12.76 15.30 13.01
C LYS A 340 12.73 14.63 11.65
N HIS A 341 12.14 13.45 11.55
CA HIS A 341 12.09 12.66 10.32
C HIS A 341 10.64 12.31 9.95
N PRO A 342 9.90 13.24 9.31
CA PRO A 342 8.50 13.03 8.95
C PRO A 342 8.26 11.70 8.22
N GLY A 343 7.24 10.98 8.66
CA GLY A 343 6.84 9.66 8.15
C GLY A 343 7.67 8.48 8.69
N ARG A 344 8.70 8.69 9.52
CA ARG A 344 9.46 7.60 10.16
C ARG A 344 8.79 7.17 11.47
N MET A 345 8.19 5.98 11.48
CA MET A 345 7.44 5.45 12.61
C MET A 345 8.39 4.98 13.73
N THR A 346 8.27 5.54 14.92
CA THR A 346 9.05 5.17 16.11
C THR A 346 8.30 4.20 17.01
N ALA A 347 6.98 4.08 16.84
CA ALA A 347 6.20 3.09 17.56
C ALA A 347 4.89 2.74 16.86
N HIS A 348 4.38 1.54 17.19
CA HIS A 348 3.02 1.15 16.86
C HIS A 348 2.37 0.36 18.00
N ARG A 349 1.04 0.39 18.05
CA ARG A 349 0.24 -0.30 19.05
C ARG A 349 -1.04 -0.86 18.44
N TYR A 350 -1.38 -2.09 18.80
CA TYR A 350 -2.67 -2.71 18.52
C TYR A 350 -3.55 -2.72 19.78
N ALA A 351 -4.88 -2.73 19.60
CA ALA A 351 -5.83 -2.89 20.70
C ALA A 351 -5.47 -4.11 21.57
N GLY A 352 -5.49 -3.92 22.89
CA GLY A 352 -5.17 -4.98 23.86
C GLY A 352 -3.70 -5.37 23.93
N ARG A 353 -2.80 -4.76 23.14
CA ARG A 353 -1.35 -5.06 23.16
C ARG A 353 -0.53 -3.88 23.69
N PRO A 354 0.64 -4.14 24.32
CA PRO A 354 1.58 -3.08 24.64
C PRO A 354 2.17 -2.48 23.36
N GLN A 355 2.71 -1.27 23.47
CA GLN A 355 3.33 -0.57 22.36
C GLN A 355 4.71 -1.18 22.04
N THR A 356 5.00 -1.39 20.76
CA THR A 356 6.33 -1.77 20.27
C THR A 356 7.04 -0.52 19.75
N THR A 357 8.30 -0.33 20.13
CA THR A 357 9.10 0.85 19.78
C THR A 357 10.35 0.50 18.97
N TYR A 358 10.87 1.50 18.23
CA TYR A 358 11.99 1.35 17.31
C TYR A 358 12.99 2.48 17.47
N ARG A 359 14.28 2.16 17.37
CA ARG A 359 15.37 3.13 17.21
C ARG A 359 16.01 3.01 15.85
N TYR A 360 16.56 4.12 15.37
CA TYR A 360 17.16 4.23 14.06
C TYR A 360 18.57 4.80 14.15
N ASP A 361 19.45 4.37 13.24
CA ASP A 361 20.72 5.05 13.01
C ASP A 361 20.55 6.33 12.18
N ALA A 362 21.66 7.06 11.97
CA ALA A 362 21.68 8.29 11.17
C ALA A 362 21.29 8.07 9.69
N SER A 363 21.47 6.84 9.18
CA SER A 363 21.05 6.47 7.82
C SER A 363 19.56 6.09 7.73
N GLY A 364 18.86 6.06 8.86
CA GLY A 364 17.44 5.71 8.94
C GLY A 364 17.17 4.20 8.95
N ARG A 365 18.17 3.38 9.29
CA ARG A 365 18.00 1.93 9.48
C ARG A 365 17.64 1.62 10.92
N VAL A 366 16.71 0.70 11.15
CA VAL A 366 16.30 0.26 12.49
C VAL A 366 17.46 -0.45 13.18
N THR A 367 17.93 0.06 14.31
CA THR A 367 19.00 -0.57 15.11
C THR A 367 18.45 -1.37 16.28
N GLU A 368 17.26 -1.01 16.77
CA GLU A 368 16.62 -1.67 17.91
C GLU A 368 15.11 -1.75 17.69
N GLN A 369 14.54 -2.88 18.10
CA GLN A 369 13.12 -3.08 18.30
C GLN A 369 12.90 -3.53 19.75
N HIS A 370 12.04 -2.82 20.46
CA HIS A 370 11.59 -3.24 21.78
C HIS A 370 10.13 -3.68 21.73
N ASN A 371 9.87 -4.94 22.10
CA ASN A 371 8.53 -5.53 22.15
C ASN A 371 8.24 -6.08 23.56
N PRO A 372 7.41 -5.39 24.38
CA PRO A 372 7.14 -5.83 25.75
C PRO A 372 6.38 -7.16 25.86
N ALA A 373 5.71 -7.60 24.79
CA ALA A 373 4.95 -8.86 24.78
C ALA A 373 5.69 -10.02 24.10
N GLY A 374 6.98 -9.86 23.78
CA GLY A 374 7.75 -10.86 23.07
C GLY A 374 9.26 -10.58 23.09
N LEU A 375 9.98 -11.12 22.11
CA LEU A 375 11.42 -10.87 21.98
C LEU A 375 11.67 -9.43 21.49
N SER A 376 12.68 -8.79 22.08
CA SER A 376 13.27 -7.56 21.57
C SER A 376 14.49 -7.92 20.71
N TYR A 377 14.85 -7.05 19.76
CA TYR A 377 15.90 -7.33 18.78
C TYR A 377 16.82 -6.14 18.59
N THR A 378 18.10 -6.40 18.38
CA THR A 378 19.09 -5.43 17.92
C THR A 378 19.64 -5.85 16.56
N TYR A 379 20.00 -4.86 15.75
CA TYR A 379 20.42 -5.04 14.36
C TYR A 379 21.75 -4.33 14.14
N GLY A 380 22.80 -5.10 13.86
CA GLY A 380 24.11 -4.61 13.43
C GLY A 380 24.24 -4.69 11.91
N TYR A 381 24.62 -3.59 11.27
CA TYR A 381 24.76 -3.53 9.82
C TYR A 381 26.23 -3.38 9.42
N GLU A 382 26.77 -4.42 8.81
CA GLU A 382 28.10 -4.42 8.20
C GLU A 382 27.99 -4.30 6.67
N LYS A 383 29.13 -4.16 6.00
CA LYS A 383 29.18 -4.03 4.53
C LYS A 383 28.48 -5.22 3.85
N ASN A 384 28.90 -6.44 4.21
CA ASN A 384 28.43 -7.68 3.61
C ASN A 384 27.68 -8.57 4.61
N ALA A 385 27.32 -8.07 5.79
CA ALA A 385 26.56 -8.86 6.76
C ALA A 385 25.53 -8.03 7.53
N VAL A 386 24.48 -8.68 8.00
CA VAL A 386 23.54 -8.13 9.00
C VAL A 386 23.50 -9.08 10.19
N ILE A 387 23.80 -8.56 11.37
CA ILE A 387 23.81 -9.30 12.62
C ILE A 387 22.51 -8.99 13.35
N ILE A 388 21.74 -10.02 13.69
CA ILE A 388 20.48 -9.90 14.41
C ILE A 388 20.66 -10.60 15.76
N THR A 389 20.42 -9.88 16.84
CA THR A 389 20.51 -10.43 18.20
C THR A 389 19.19 -10.24 18.90
N ASP A 390 18.59 -11.32 19.40
CA ASP A 390 17.38 -11.24 20.20
C ASP A 390 17.66 -10.98 21.69
N SER A 391 16.61 -10.73 22.47
CA SER A 391 16.71 -10.46 23.90
C SER A 391 17.15 -11.65 24.76
N LEU A 392 17.33 -12.84 24.16
CA LEU A 392 17.94 -14.02 24.80
C LEU A 392 19.41 -14.18 24.43
N ASN A 393 19.99 -13.18 23.74
CA ASN A 393 21.36 -13.17 23.21
C ASN A 393 21.63 -14.24 22.15
N ARG A 394 20.58 -14.76 21.49
CA ARG A 394 20.76 -15.62 20.32
C ARG A 394 21.11 -14.74 19.13
N ARG A 395 22.16 -15.12 18.41
CA ARG A 395 22.72 -14.35 17.30
C ARG A 395 22.50 -15.06 15.98
N GLU A 396 21.92 -14.36 15.02
CA GLU A 396 21.75 -14.78 13.63
C GLU A 396 22.56 -13.83 12.74
N VAL A 397 23.24 -14.36 11.72
CA VAL A 397 24.05 -13.55 10.79
C VAL A 397 23.60 -13.81 9.36
N LEU A 398 23.21 -12.73 8.68
CA LEU A 398 22.83 -12.74 7.28
C LEU A 398 24.01 -12.26 6.46
N HIS A 399 24.68 -13.16 5.75
CA HIS A 399 25.71 -12.81 4.80
C HIS A 399 25.05 -12.37 3.50
N THR A 400 25.50 -11.24 2.98
CA THR A 400 24.84 -10.53 1.90
C THR A 400 25.80 -10.15 0.80
N GLU A 401 25.29 -10.15 -0.41
CA GLU A 401 26.00 -9.68 -1.62
C GLU A 401 25.14 -8.65 -2.34
N GLY A 402 25.79 -7.73 -3.05
CA GLY A 402 25.14 -6.63 -3.76
C GLY A 402 24.85 -5.43 -2.86
N GLU A 403 24.34 -4.36 -3.47
CA GLU A 403 24.07 -3.09 -2.79
C GLU A 403 22.67 -2.57 -3.10
N GLY A 404 22.13 -1.75 -2.19
CA GLY A 404 20.81 -1.13 -2.34
C GLY A 404 19.70 -2.17 -2.58
N GLY A 405 18.88 -1.93 -3.61
CA GLY A 405 17.78 -2.84 -3.98
C GLY A 405 18.23 -4.20 -4.50
N LEU A 406 19.51 -4.38 -4.89
CA LEU A 406 20.06 -5.65 -5.36
C LEU A 406 20.71 -6.48 -4.24
N LYS A 407 20.69 -5.98 -2.99
CA LYS A 407 21.26 -6.68 -1.85
C LYS A 407 20.47 -7.97 -1.58
N ARG A 408 21.15 -9.12 -1.59
CA ARG A 408 20.56 -10.45 -1.37
C ARG A 408 21.29 -11.19 -0.27
N VAL A 409 20.58 -12.08 0.44
CA VAL A 409 21.21 -13.03 1.37
C VAL A 409 21.78 -14.18 0.55
N ILE A 410 23.04 -14.51 0.79
CA ILE A 410 23.77 -15.63 0.15
C ILE A 410 24.11 -16.75 1.14
N LYS A 411 24.03 -16.46 2.44
CA LYS A 411 24.21 -17.44 3.51
C LYS A 411 23.57 -16.89 4.78
N GLU A 412 22.93 -17.77 5.53
CA GLU A 412 22.35 -17.51 6.84
C GLU A 412 23.01 -18.41 7.86
N GLU A 413 23.56 -17.80 8.92
CA GLU A 413 24.09 -18.52 10.08
C GLU A 413 23.14 -18.33 11.26
N GLN A 414 22.66 -19.44 11.82
CA GLN A 414 21.77 -19.45 12.97
C GLN A 414 22.55 -19.48 14.29
N ALA A 415 21.84 -19.21 15.39
CA ALA A 415 22.43 -19.14 16.72
C ALA A 415 23.03 -20.46 17.22
N ASP A 416 22.62 -21.61 16.66
CA ASP A 416 23.17 -22.92 16.98
C ASP A 416 24.42 -23.28 16.14
N GLY A 417 24.88 -22.37 15.29
CA GLY A 417 26.02 -22.56 14.40
C GLY A 417 25.67 -23.27 13.09
N SER A 418 24.42 -23.69 12.88
CA SER A 418 23.97 -24.20 11.59
C SER A 418 23.96 -23.09 10.54
N ALA A 419 24.17 -23.47 9.28
CA ALA A 419 24.16 -22.52 8.17
C ALA A 419 23.34 -23.05 6.99
N ILE A 420 22.59 -22.14 6.36
CA ILE A 420 21.83 -22.36 5.14
C ILE A 420 22.44 -21.47 4.06
N THR A 421 22.84 -22.05 2.93
CA THR A 421 23.40 -21.34 1.76
C THR A 421 22.43 -21.32 0.61
#